data_AF-A0A1B3M0G7-F1
#
_entry.id   AF-A0A1B3M0G7-F1
#
_cell.length_a   1.000
_cell.length_b   1.000
_cell.length_c   1.000
_cell.angle_alpha   90.00
_cell.angle_beta   90.00
_cell.angle_gamma   90.00
#
_symmetry.space_group_name_H-M   'P 1'
#
loop_
_entity.id
_entity.type
_entity.pdbx_description
1 polymer ?
#
loop_
_entity_poly.entity_id
_entity_poly.type
_entity_poly.pdbx_seq_one_letter_code
_entity_poly.pdbx_strand_id
1 'polypeptide(L)'
;MEIAALSGSVFNGSQQARWYGFRAGYEDLIRIWTTEGIAQWFVELALVEESLRESITALNKAGRKPDQMAIRMRAHSKLLLTSKNKSRMQTDDARSWSGENPQTILLPLYDRELLERNLDLASALLRQHPPTQDVHGGAIAHDVPAEDIALFLQRYEGHPNSIAFLGAEIADWILERAEAGELVNWKVFVANPQRDRQVLLGGRPFGLVRRSLQANESIGILIDPRHEGVDLHGGPDNYRAEYGFNARAMREDRPAQQGLLLLYPLDPEPLRAPTQAVLGLALSLPWTTDGKERFVVNRGVRHG
;
A
#
# COMPACT_ATOMS: atom_id res chain seq x y z
N MET A 1 -0.58 29.52 9.77
CA MET A 1 -0.01 28.94 11.01
C MET A 1 1.51 28.93 10.85
N GLU A 2 2.28 29.22 11.91
CA GLU A 2 3.75 29.37 11.87
C GLU A 2 4.42 28.00 12.08
N ILE A 3 5.31 27.59 11.16
CA ILE A 3 6.07 26.33 11.26
C ILE A 3 7.56 26.66 11.12
N ALA A 4 8.37 26.24 12.09
CA ALA A 4 9.83 26.35 12.05
C ALA A 4 10.43 25.25 11.15
N ALA A 5 11.38 25.62 10.30
CA ALA A 5 12.04 24.69 9.38
C ALA A 5 13.07 23.82 10.12
N LEU A 6 12.84 22.51 10.19
CA LEU A 6 13.85 21.53 10.63
C LEU A 6 14.78 21.18 9.47
N SER A 7 16.07 21.03 9.78
CA SER A 7 17.16 20.94 8.82
C SER A 7 17.29 19.58 8.14
N GLY A 8 17.61 19.60 6.84
CA GLY A 8 18.39 18.56 6.16
C GLY A 8 17.64 17.59 5.25
N SER A 9 17.57 17.90 3.95
CA SER A 9 18.12 17.06 2.86
C SER A 9 17.80 17.64 1.47
N VAL A 10 18.67 17.31 0.51
CA VAL A 10 18.82 17.96 -0.81
C VAL A 10 17.81 17.41 -1.82
N PHE A 11 17.06 18.31 -2.48
CA PHE A 11 16.31 18.00 -3.71
C PHE A 11 16.62 19.04 -4.79
N ASN A 12 17.09 18.58 -5.95
CA ASN A 12 17.27 19.40 -7.14
C ASN A 12 16.25 18.96 -8.19
N GLY A 13 15.18 19.73 -8.36
CA GLY A 13 14.17 19.48 -9.39
C GLY A 13 12.91 20.32 -9.25
N SER A 14 12.84 21.39 -10.04
CA SER A 14 11.70 22.28 -10.36
C SER A 14 11.66 23.66 -9.65
N GLN A 15 11.54 24.69 -10.48
CA GLN A 15 11.78 26.11 -10.22
C GLN A 15 10.69 26.83 -9.40
N GLN A 16 10.24 26.28 -8.26
CA GLN A 16 9.30 26.99 -7.37
C GLN A 16 9.74 27.12 -5.91
N ALA A 17 10.97 26.74 -5.57
CA ALA A 17 11.61 27.17 -4.33
C ALA A 17 12.90 27.92 -4.69
N ARG A 18 12.91 29.25 -4.50
CA ARG A 18 14.11 30.05 -4.68
C ARG A 18 14.98 29.83 -3.45
N TRP A 19 16.07 29.09 -3.62
CA TRP A 19 17.05 28.83 -2.57
C TRP A 19 17.73 30.17 -2.19
N TYR A 20 17.37 30.73 -1.03
CA TYR A 20 18.20 31.73 -0.37
C TYR A 20 19.27 30.98 0.42
N GLY A 21 20.55 31.25 0.12
CA GLY A 21 21.68 30.52 0.68
C GLY A 21 21.57 30.36 2.20
N PHE A 22 21.70 29.11 2.67
CA PHE A 22 21.67 28.78 4.09
C PHE A 22 23.00 29.26 4.72
N ARG A 23 22.92 30.18 5.69
CA ARG A 23 24.04 30.54 6.56
C ARG A 23 23.75 29.98 7.95
N ALA A 24 24.67 29.18 8.49
CA ALA A 24 24.58 28.69 9.85
C ALA A 24 24.44 29.87 10.83
N GLY A 25 23.50 29.77 11.79
CA GLY A 25 23.21 30.82 12.78
C GLY A 25 22.02 31.74 12.48
N TYR A 26 21.23 31.48 11.44
CA TYR A 26 20.03 32.27 11.07
C TYR A 26 18.75 31.41 10.95
N GLU A 27 18.70 30.28 11.65
CA GLU A 27 17.60 29.30 11.59
C GLU A 27 16.25 29.91 12.01
N ASP A 28 16.29 30.93 12.88
CA ASP A 28 15.13 31.57 13.49
C ASP A 28 14.42 32.60 12.58
N LEU A 29 15.02 32.97 11.44
CA LEU A 29 14.53 34.05 10.58
C LEU A 29 13.60 33.60 9.46
N ILE A 30 13.55 32.29 9.13
CA ILE A 30 12.77 31.80 7.99
C ILE A 30 11.36 31.43 8.47
N ARG A 31 10.38 32.26 8.09
CA ARG A 31 8.96 32.00 8.34
C ARG A 31 8.24 31.72 7.02
N ILE A 32 7.64 30.54 6.91
CA ILE A 32 6.79 30.18 5.77
C ILE A 32 5.35 30.49 6.12
N TRP A 33 4.75 31.43 5.38
CA TRP A 33 3.33 31.75 5.49
C TRP A 33 2.57 30.97 4.43
N THR A 34 1.74 30.02 4.85
CA THR A 34 0.93 29.19 3.95
C THR A 34 -0.45 28.93 4.55
N THR A 35 -1.38 28.42 3.73
CA THR A 35 -2.72 28.02 4.18
C THR A 35 -2.65 26.71 4.95
N GLU A 36 -3.60 26.47 5.87
CA GLU A 36 -3.62 25.27 6.72
C GLU A 36 -3.64 23.99 5.90
N GLY A 37 -4.41 23.95 4.81
CA GLY A 37 -4.36 22.86 3.84
C GLY A 37 -2.95 22.62 3.32
N ILE A 38 -2.30 23.63 2.72
CA ILE A 38 -0.95 23.48 2.13
C ILE A 38 0.10 23.12 3.18
N ALA A 39 0.00 23.64 4.41
CA ALA A 39 0.87 23.25 5.52
C ALA A 39 0.74 21.75 5.85
N GLN A 40 -0.49 21.27 6.01
CA GLN A 40 -0.78 19.86 6.28
C GLN A 40 -0.27 18.95 5.14
N TRP A 41 -0.47 19.37 3.89
CA TRP A 41 0.03 18.67 2.70
C TRP A 41 1.56 18.60 2.62
N PHE A 42 2.28 19.67 3.01
CA PHE A 42 3.74 19.67 3.03
C PHE A 42 4.30 18.79 4.14
N VAL A 43 3.64 18.79 5.30
CA VAL A 43 3.96 17.86 6.39
C VAL A 43 3.78 16.42 5.91
N GLU A 44 2.69 16.11 5.20
CA GLU A 44 2.48 14.78 4.62
C GLU A 44 3.47 14.41 3.54
N LEU A 45 3.82 15.33 2.63
CA LEU A 45 4.82 15.04 1.62
C LEU A 45 6.18 14.76 2.26
N ALA A 46 6.56 15.53 3.28
CA ALA A 46 7.78 15.29 4.05
C ALA A 46 7.73 13.98 4.84
N LEU A 47 6.57 13.59 5.39
CA LEU A 47 6.37 12.33 6.09
C LEU A 47 6.34 11.13 5.15
N VAL A 48 5.77 11.27 3.95
CA VAL A 48 5.79 10.24 2.92
C VAL A 48 7.21 10.12 2.38
N GLU A 49 7.93 11.22 2.19
CA GLU A 49 9.35 11.21 1.83
C GLU A 49 10.21 10.56 2.93
N GLU A 50 9.97 10.91 4.20
CA GLU A 50 10.72 10.35 5.33
C GLU A 50 10.35 8.88 5.54
N SER A 51 9.08 8.51 5.51
CA SER A 51 8.65 7.11 5.57
C SER A 51 9.19 6.32 4.36
N LEU A 52 9.27 6.93 3.18
CA LEU A 52 9.94 6.36 2.01
C LEU A 52 11.44 6.17 2.28
N ARG A 53 12.12 7.16 2.86
CA ARG A 53 13.56 7.12 3.19
C ARG A 53 13.87 6.11 4.30
N GLU A 54 13.05 6.05 5.35
CA GLU A 54 13.09 5.08 6.43
C GLU A 54 12.82 3.67 5.89
N SER A 55 11.83 3.51 5.01
CA SER A 55 11.54 2.23 4.36
C SER A 55 12.68 1.80 3.44
N ILE A 56 13.28 2.71 2.66
CA ILE A 56 14.49 2.44 1.87
C ILE A 56 15.65 2.04 2.79
N THR A 57 15.79 2.69 3.95
CA THR A 57 16.85 2.39 4.92
C THR A 57 16.64 1.05 5.61
N ALA A 58 15.39 0.72 5.98
CA ALA A 58 15.01 -0.56 6.56
C ALA A 58 15.17 -1.71 5.54
N LEU A 59 14.81 -1.47 4.28
CA LEU A 59 15.03 -2.39 3.17
C LEU A 59 16.53 -2.61 2.90
N ASN A 60 17.33 -1.55 2.88
CA ASN A 60 18.80 -1.63 2.76
C ASN A 60 19.42 -2.43 3.92
N LYS A 61 18.98 -2.19 5.16
CA LYS A 61 19.41 -2.97 6.35
C LYS A 61 19.00 -4.45 6.26
N ALA A 62 17.91 -4.74 5.55
CA ALA A 62 17.43 -6.11 5.28
C ALA A 62 18.02 -6.73 3.99
N GLY A 63 18.99 -6.07 3.33
CA GLY A 63 19.61 -6.56 2.10
C GLY A 63 18.69 -6.57 0.86
N ARG A 64 17.59 -5.82 0.91
CA ARG A 64 16.59 -5.71 -0.15
C ARG A 64 16.99 -4.62 -1.14
N LYS A 65 16.67 -4.82 -2.43
CA LYS A 65 17.01 -3.86 -3.49
C LYS A 65 15.89 -2.80 -3.65
N PRO A 66 16.21 -1.53 -3.96
CA PRO A 66 15.22 -0.46 -4.12
C PRO A 66 14.15 -0.69 -5.19
N ASP A 67 14.38 -1.59 -6.15
CA ASP A 67 13.43 -2.00 -7.20
C ASP A 67 12.35 -2.98 -6.70
N GLN A 68 12.53 -3.57 -5.51
CA GLN A 68 11.55 -4.42 -4.82
C GLN A 68 10.47 -3.58 -4.12
N MET A 69 10.73 -2.28 -3.96
CA MET A 69 9.78 -1.28 -3.47
C MET A 69 8.99 -0.74 -4.66
N ALA A 70 7.89 -1.41 -5.02
CA ALA A 70 6.93 -0.83 -5.96
C ALA A 70 6.05 0.23 -5.26
N ILE A 71 6.65 1.14 -4.48
CA ILE A 71 6.05 2.45 -4.26
C ILE A 71 6.32 3.21 -5.55
N ARG A 72 5.52 2.96 -6.58
CA ARG A 72 5.49 3.87 -7.72
C ARG A 72 5.06 5.22 -7.15
N MET A 73 5.99 6.17 -7.15
CA MET A 73 5.83 7.60 -6.88
C MET A 73 4.74 8.30 -7.74
N ARG A 74 3.84 7.55 -8.40
CA ARG A 74 2.83 8.05 -9.32
C ARG A 74 1.53 8.44 -8.64
N ALA A 75 1.28 8.03 -7.41
CA ALA A 75 0.21 8.65 -6.64
C ALA A 75 0.55 10.13 -6.30
N HIS A 76 1.85 10.47 -6.27
CA HIS A 76 2.33 11.87 -6.22
C HIS A 76 2.35 12.58 -7.59
N SER A 77 2.01 11.92 -8.72
CA SER A 77 1.99 12.62 -10.01
C SER A 77 0.79 13.55 -10.18
N LYS A 78 -0.33 13.34 -9.45
CA LYS A 78 -1.42 14.33 -9.40
C LYS A 78 -0.94 15.67 -8.82
N LEU A 79 0.05 15.65 -7.93
CA LEU A 79 0.58 16.83 -7.24
C LEU A 79 1.67 17.55 -8.05
N LEU A 80 2.47 16.82 -8.85
CA LEU A 80 3.52 17.41 -9.71
C LEU A 80 2.98 17.97 -11.04
N LEU A 81 1.77 17.61 -11.46
CA LEU A 81 1.15 18.05 -12.72
C LEU A 81 0.16 19.22 -12.51
N THR A 82 0.63 20.34 -11.98
CA THR A 82 -0.12 21.62 -12.07
C THR A 82 0.04 22.32 -13.42
N SER A 83 0.80 21.76 -14.36
CA SER A 83 0.86 22.26 -15.74
C SER A 83 -0.22 21.60 -16.60
N LYS A 84 -1.41 22.22 -16.63
CA LYS A 84 -2.58 21.86 -17.46
C LYS A 84 -2.25 21.55 -18.93
N ASN A 85 -1.11 22.01 -19.45
CA ASN A 85 -0.75 21.89 -20.86
C ASN A 85 -0.07 20.57 -21.27
N LYS A 86 0.42 19.73 -20.35
CA LYS A 86 0.97 18.39 -20.69
C LYS A 86 0.01 17.23 -20.40
N SER A 87 -1.16 17.53 -19.85
CA SER A 87 -2.08 16.53 -19.27
C SER A 87 -2.94 15.77 -20.29
N ARG A 88 -3.04 16.22 -21.55
CA ARG A 88 -4.08 15.71 -22.47
C ARG A 88 -3.76 14.36 -23.12
N MET A 89 -2.52 13.87 -22.99
CA MET A 89 -2.05 12.66 -23.66
C MET A 89 -1.62 11.55 -22.68
N GLN A 90 -1.77 11.77 -21.38
CA GLN A 90 -1.32 10.86 -20.31
C GLN A 90 -2.46 10.39 -19.40
N THR A 91 -3.70 10.75 -19.74
CA THR A 91 -4.89 10.51 -18.90
C THR A 91 -5.39 9.07 -18.92
N ASP A 92 -5.14 8.32 -20.00
CA ASP A 92 -5.56 6.91 -20.08
C ASP A 92 -4.50 5.92 -19.55
N ASP A 93 -3.22 6.31 -19.52
CA ASP A 93 -2.10 5.39 -19.30
C ASP A 93 -1.69 5.14 -17.82
N ALA A 94 -2.38 5.74 -16.84
CA ALA A 94 -1.91 5.81 -15.44
C ALA A 94 -2.66 4.94 -14.41
N ARG A 95 -3.75 4.23 -14.78
CA ARG A 95 -4.65 3.51 -13.84
C ARG A 95 -4.53 1.98 -13.86
N SER A 96 -3.33 1.41 -13.86
CA SER A 96 -3.20 -0.06 -13.75
C SER A 96 -2.36 -0.43 -12.54
N TRP A 97 -2.85 -1.42 -11.82
CA TRP A 97 -2.18 -2.08 -10.69
C TRP A 97 -1.64 -3.47 -11.05
N SER A 98 -1.49 -3.78 -12.35
CA SER A 98 -0.88 -5.01 -12.84
C SER A 98 0.49 -5.26 -12.20
N GLY A 99 0.65 -6.43 -11.57
CA GLY A 99 1.91 -6.85 -10.95
C GLY A 99 2.30 -6.05 -9.71
N GLU A 100 1.40 -5.25 -9.14
CA GLU A 100 1.66 -4.39 -7.99
C GLU A 100 1.31 -5.05 -6.65
N ASN A 101 1.73 -4.42 -5.55
CA ASN A 101 1.33 -4.78 -4.18
C ASN A 101 0.84 -3.53 -3.41
N PRO A 102 -0.39 -3.03 -3.66
CA PRO A 102 -0.97 -1.98 -2.84
C PRO A 102 -1.13 -2.43 -1.39
N GLN A 103 -0.71 -1.61 -0.43
CA GLN A 103 -0.87 -1.89 1.00
C GLN A 103 -1.14 -0.63 1.82
N THR A 104 -1.84 -0.78 2.93
CA THR A 104 -2.08 0.29 3.90
C THR A 104 -0.80 0.57 4.69
N ILE A 105 -0.27 1.79 4.55
CA ILE A 105 0.92 2.26 5.28
C ILE A 105 0.53 3.22 6.41
N LEU A 106 -0.46 4.08 6.14
CA LEU A 106 -1.07 5.00 7.10
C LEU A 106 -2.43 4.45 7.54
N LEU A 107 -2.69 4.51 8.84
CA LEU A 107 -3.91 4.03 9.47
C LEU A 107 -4.58 5.19 10.22
N PRO A 108 -5.92 5.30 10.21
CA PRO A 108 -6.63 6.34 10.95
C PRO A 108 -6.76 5.96 12.43
N LEU A 109 -5.64 5.96 13.15
CA LEU A 109 -5.51 5.45 14.52
C LEU A 109 -6.33 6.25 15.55
N TYR A 110 -6.67 7.50 15.26
CA TYR A 110 -7.49 8.33 16.15
C TYR A 110 -9.00 8.24 15.87
N ASP A 111 -9.41 7.67 14.74
CA ASP A 111 -10.83 7.54 14.38
C ASP A 111 -11.35 6.15 14.78
N ARG A 112 -11.84 6.05 16.02
CA ARG A 112 -12.38 4.80 16.56
C ARG A 112 -13.49 4.21 15.68
N GLU A 113 -14.44 5.04 15.26
CA GLU A 113 -15.62 4.57 14.54
C GLU A 113 -15.22 3.99 13.19
N LEU A 114 -14.32 4.66 12.47
CA LEU A 114 -13.78 4.17 11.20
C LEU A 114 -13.04 2.83 11.38
N LEU A 115 -12.19 2.72 12.42
CA LEU A 115 -11.48 1.47 12.72
C LEU A 115 -12.43 0.31 13.00
N GLU A 116 -13.48 0.54 13.80
CA GLU A 116 -14.50 -0.48 14.11
C GLU A 116 -15.31 -0.85 12.86
N ARG A 117 -15.71 0.13 12.02
CA ARG A 117 -16.38 -0.14 10.73
C ARG A 117 -15.53 -1.03 9.82
N ASN A 118 -14.23 -0.77 9.70
CA ASN A 118 -13.34 -1.58 8.88
C ASN A 118 -13.22 -3.03 9.38
N LEU A 119 -13.19 -3.25 10.70
CA LEU A 119 -13.23 -4.60 11.28
C LEU A 119 -14.55 -5.30 10.96
N ASP A 120 -15.68 -4.60 11.07
CA ASP A 120 -17.00 -5.16 10.76
C ASP A 120 -17.12 -5.55 9.28
N LEU A 121 -16.58 -4.73 8.38
CA LEU A 121 -16.49 -5.04 6.95
C LEU A 121 -15.69 -6.32 6.70
N ALA A 122 -14.49 -6.44 7.29
CA ALA A 122 -13.68 -7.65 7.16
C ALA A 122 -14.39 -8.86 7.77
N SER A 123 -15.04 -8.69 8.92
CA SER A 123 -15.80 -9.76 9.54
C SER A 123 -17.01 -10.17 8.71
N ALA A 124 -17.64 -9.27 7.96
CA ALA A 124 -18.74 -9.59 7.05
C ALA A 124 -18.24 -10.38 5.84
N LEU A 125 -17.14 -9.92 5.21
CA LEU A 125 -16.49 -10.64 4.10
C LEU A 125 -16.12 -12.07 4.50
N LEU A 126 -15.50 -12.24 5.68
CA LEU A 126 -15.09 -13.56 6.18
C LEU A 126 -16.25 -14.42 6.69
N ARG A 127 -17.43 -13.85 6.99
CA ARG A 127 -18.64 -14.64 7.23
C ARG A 127 -19.23 -15.18 5.93
N GLN A 128 -19.21 -14.37 4.87
CA GLN A 128 -19.69 -14.75 3.55
C GLN A 128 -18.75 -15.77 2.89
N HIS A 129 -17.44 -15.56 3.04
CA HIS A 129 -16.37 -16.38 2.49
C HIS A 129 -15.44 -16.87 3.62
N PRO A 130 -15.87 -17.89 4.39
CA PRO A 130 -15.10 -18.37 5.53
C PRO A 130 -13.78 -19.02 5.08
N PRO A 131 -12.65 -18.71 5.74
CA PRO A 131 -11.40 -19.42 5.51
C PRO A 131 -11.53 -20.92 5.79
N THR A 132 -11.10 -21.74 4.84
CA THR A 132 -11.25 -23.21 4.90
C THR A 132 -9.95 -23.94 5.22
N GLN A 133 -8.81 -23.26 5.11
CA GLN A 133 -7.50 -23.85 5.33
C GLN A 133 -6.59 -22.92 6.15
N ASP A 134 -5.84 -23.47 7.10
CA ASP A 134 -4.76 -22.76 7.77
C ASP A 134 -3.45 -22.94 6.99
N VAL A 135 -2.82 -21.84 6.60
CA VAL A 135 -1.61 -21.82 5.75
C VAL A 135 -0.62 -20.77 6.25
N HIS A 136 0.65 -21.15 6.34
CA HIS A 136 1.79 -20.24 6.57
C HIS A 136 1.62 -19.18 7.69
N GLY A 137 0.92 -19.51 8.79
CA GLY A 137 0.69 -18.58 9.90
C GLY A 137 -0.53 -17.68 9.72
N GLY A 138 -1.47 -18.08 8.86
CA GLY A 138 -2.77 -17.46 8.65
C GLY A 138 -3.82 -18.49 8.25
N ALA A 139 -4.98 -18.01 7.81
CA ALA A 139 -6.03 -18.81 7.21
C ALA A 139 -6.43 -18.23 5.85
N ILE A 140 -6.82 -19.08 4.91
CA ILE A 140 -7.16 -18.69 3.54
C ILE A 140 -8.59 -19.13 3.17
N ALA A 141 -9.33 -18.20 2.57
CA ALA A 141 -10.59 -18.44 1.88
C ALA A 141 -10.33 -18.47 0.36
N HIS A 142 -11.10 -19.28 -0.34
CA HIS A 142 -10.97 -19.53 -1.77
C HIS A 142 -12.25 -19.13 -2.50
N ASP A 143 -12.13 -18.97 -3.82
CA ASP A 143 -13.26 -18.83 -4.74
C ASP A 143 -14.16 -17.62 -4.42
N VAL A 144 -13.52 -16.52 -4.01
CA VAL A 144 -14.21 -15.26 -3.71
C VAL A 144 -14.43 -14.48 -5.02
N PRO A 145 -15.66 -14.08 -5.35
CA PRO A 145 -15.94 -13.30 -6.56
C PRO A 145 -15.27 -11.93 -6.55
N ALA A 146 -14.91 -11.42 -7.73
CA ALA A 146 -14.29 -10.11 -7.89
C ALA A 146 -15.18 -8.97 -7.35
N GLU A 147 -16.48 -9.11 -7.49
CA GLU A 147 -17.49 -8.14 -7.08
C GLU A 147 -17.53 -7.97 -5.55
N ASP A 148 -17.39 -9.06 -4.81
CA ASP A 148 -17.36 -9.03 -3.35
C ASP A 148 -16.07 -8.36 -2.84
N ILE A 149 -14.94 -8.61 -3.51
CA ILE A 149 -13.67 -7.93 -3.20
C ILE A 149 -13.73 -6.45 -3.55
N ALA A 150 -14.26 -6.10 -4.72
CA ALA A 150 -14.42 -4.71 -5.14
C ALA A 150 -15.35 -3.96 -4.19
N LEU A 151 -16.48 -4.56 -3.79
CA LEU A 151 -17.40 -3.98 -2.81
C LEU A 151 -16.72 -3.76 -1.45
N PHE A 152 -15.93 -4.73 -0.99
CA PHE A 152 -15.15 -4.59 0.24
C PHE A 152 -14.15 -3.42 0.15
N LEU A 153 -13.38 -3.34 -0.93
CA LEU A 153 -12.37 -2.28 -1.14
C LEU A 153 -12.99 -0.90 -1.31
N GLN A 154 -14.16 -0.81 -1.95
CA GLN A 154 -14.90 0.44 -2.11
C GLN A 154 -15.44 0.99 -0.78
N ARG A 155 -15.83 0.09 0.14
CA ARG A 155 -16.35 0.45 1.47
C ARG A 155 -15.26 0.64 2.51
N TYR A 156 -14.09 0.04 2.29
CA TYR A 156 -12.95 0.21 3.18
C TYR A 156 -12.46 1.66 3.14
N GLU A 157 -12.44 2.30 4.30
CA GLU A 157 -11.93 3.66 4.43
C GLU A 157 -10.52 3.60 5.01
N GLY A 158 -9.53 4.06 4.24
CA GLY A 158 -8.16 4.23 4.72
C GLY A 158 -7.97 5.56 5.46
N HIS A 159 -6.74 5.85 5.87
CA HIS A 159 -6.40 7.20 6.32
C HIS A 159 -6.70 8.21 5.19
N PRO A 160 -7.35 9.37 5.43
CA PRO A 160 -7.76 10.33 4.39
C PRO A 160 -6.61 10.78 3.48
N ASN A 161 -5.40 10.79 4.02
CA ASN A 161 -4.19 11.23 3.33
C ASN A 161 -3.35 10.06 2.77
N SER A 162 -3.88 8.84 2.81
CA SER A 162 -3.25 7.68 2.21
C SER A 162 -3.39 7.73 0.69
N ILE A 163 -2.24 7.73 0.00
CA ILE A 163 -2.18 7.62 -1.46
C ILE A 163 -1.64 6.26 -1.92
N ALA A 164 -1.09 5.47 -1.00
CA ALA A 164 -0.49 4.17 -1.28
C ALA A 164 -1.55 3.07 -1.47
N PHE A 165 -2.72 3.26 -0.86
CA PHE A 165 -3.85 2.36 -0.95
C PHE A 165 -5.11 3.14 -1.30
N LEU A 166 -5.49 3.06 -2.57
CA LEU A 166 -6.60 3.78 -3.17
C LEU A 166 -7.76 2.81 -3.40
N GLY A 167 -8.47 2.46 -2.32
CA GLY A 167 -9.42 1.34 -2.29
C GLY A 167 -10.50 1.42 -3.37
N ALA A 168 -11.12 2.59 -3.55
CA ALA A 168 -12.15 2.82 -4.55
C ALA A 168 -11.59 2.69 -5.98
N GLU A 169 -10.46 3.33 -6.29
CA GLU A 169 -9.90 3.25 -7.65
C GLU A 169 -9.35 1.85 -7.99
N ILE A 170 -8.85 1.12 -7.00
CA ILE A 170 -8.45 -0.27 -7.17
C ILE A 170 -9.69 -1.15 -7.41
N ALA A 171 -10.79 -0.91 -6.69
CA ALA A 171 -12.05 -1.64 -6.89
C ALA A 171 -12.59 -1.47 -8.32
N ASP A 172 -12.61 -0.24 -8.82
CA ASP A 172 -13.00 0.05 -10.21
C ASP A 172 -12.13 -0.70 -11.22
N TRP A 173 -10.81 -0.68 -11.02
CA TRP A 173 -9.87 -1.41 -11.88
C TRP A 173 -10.06 -2.93 -11.82
N ILE A 174 -10.33 -3.51 -10.65
CA ILE A 174 -10.62 -4.94 -10.49
C ILE A 174 -11.85 -5.32 -11.32
N LEU A 175 -12.92 -4.53 -11.27
CA LEU A 175 -14.13 -4.78 -12.05
C LEU A 175 -13.87 -4.67 -13.56
N GLU A 176 -13.12 -3.65 -14.00
CA GLU A 176 -12.70 -3.52 -15.41
C GLU A 176 -11.89 -4.74 -15.88
N ARG A 177 -11.01 -5.29 -15.03
CA ARG A 177 -10.24 -6.50 -15.35
C ARG A 177 -11.11 -7.76 -15.35
N ALA A 178 -12.09 -7.85 -14.46
CA ALA A 178 -13.04 -8.95 -14.40
C ALA A 178 -13.84 -9.09 -15.71
N GLU A 179 -14.27 -7.97 -16.31
CA GLU A 179 -14.92 -7.97 -17.62
C GLU A 179 -14.03 -8.53 -18.75
N ALA A 180 -12.71 -8.36 -18.62
CA ALA A 180 -11.71 -8.94 -19.54
C ALA A 180 -11.34 -10.40 -19.23
N GLY A 181 -11.98 -11.03 -18.23
CA GLY A 181 -11.68 -12.40 -17.80
C GLY A 181 -10.41 -12.52 -16.94
N GLU A 182 -9.92 -11.42 -16.38
CA GLU A 182 -8.79 -11.34 -15.44
C GLU A 182 -9.31 -11.00 -14.04
N LEU A 183 -8.60 -11.37 -12.96
CA LEU A 183 -9.03 -11.09 -11.57
C LEU A 183 -10.45 -11.56 -11.21
N VAL A 184 -10.95 -12.60 -11.88
CA VAL A 184 -12.30 -13.14 -11.69
C VAL A 184 -12.44 -14.03 -10.44
N ASN A 185 -11.33 -14.57 -9.93
CA ASN A 185 -11.33 -15.43 -8.75
C ASN A 185 -10.31 -14.90 -7.72
N TRP A 186 -10.78 -14.67 -6.50
CA TRP A 186 -9.95 -14.18 -5.42
C TRP A 186 -9.78 -15.18 -4.30
N LYS A 187 -8.61 -15.11 -3.68
CA LYS A 187 -8.36 -15.70 -2.37
C LYS A 187 -8.22 -14.60 -1.34
N VAL A 188 -8.70 -14.86 -0.14
CA VAL A 188 -8.59 -13.95 0.99
C VAL A 188 -7.80 -14.63 2.09
N PHE A 189 -6.61 -14.11 2.36
CA PHE A 189 -5.77 -14.58 3.45
C PHE A 189 -5.91 -13.67 4.66
N VAL A 190 -6.02 -14.25 5.85
CA VAL A 190 -6.05 -13.54 7.12
C VAL A 190 -4.84 -13.98 7.94
N ALA A 191 -3.98 -13.04 8.32
CA ALA A 191 -2.84 -13.34 9.18
C ALA A 191 -3.33 -13.82 10.56
N ASN A 192 -2.73 -14.89 11.07
CA ASN A 192 -3.12 -15.54 12.32
C ASN A 192 -1.88 -16.00 13.11
N PRO A 193 -1.01 -15.08 13.55
CA PRO A 193 0.13 -15.43 14.39
C PRO A 193 -0.36 -16.07 15.70
N GLN A 194 0.31 -17.13 16.14
CA GLN A 194 0.00 -17.78 17.42
C GLN A 194 0.40 -16.85 18.58
N ARG A 195 -0.58 -16.11 19.11
CA ARG A 195 -0.43 -15.15 20.21
C ARG A 195 -1.67 -15.12 21.10
N ASP A 196 -1.48 -14.65 22.33
CA ASP A 196 -2.54 -14.61 23.35
C ASP A 196 -3.64 -13.60 23.01
N ARG A 197 -3.28 -12.45 22.41
CA ARG A 197 -4.25 -11.43 22.02
C ARG A 197 -4.86 -11.74 20.66
N GLN A 198 -6.18 -11.74 20.61
CA GLN A 198 -6.96 -12.16 19.44
C GLN A 198 -8.15 -11.22 19.21
N VAL A 199 -8.64 -11.20 17.98
CA VAL A 199 -9.90 -10.56 17.58
C VAL A 199 -10.81 -11.57 16.89
N LEU A 200 -12.12 -11.42 17.07
CA LEU A 200 -13.11 -12.25 16.38
C LEU A 200 -13.41 -11.64 15.02
N LEU A 201 -13.11 -12.35 13.94
CA LEU A 201 -13.46 -11.97 12.57
C LEU A 201 -14.13 -13.16 11.88
N GLY A 202 -15.24 -12.93 11.18
CA GLY A 202 -15.91 -14.03 10.48
C GLY A 202 -16.55 -15.07 11.41
N GLY A 203 -16.63 -14.81 12.73
CA GLY A 203 -17.00 -15.81 13.73
C GLY A 203 -15.86 -16.74 14.19
N ARG A 204 -14.62 -16.49 13.76
CA ARG A 204 -13.42 -17.24 14.16
C ARG A 204 -12.40 -16.32 14.85
N PRO A 205 -11.69 -16.77 15.91
CA PRO A 205 -10.63 -15.99 16.52
C PRO A 205 -9.37 -15.96 15.65
N PHE A 206 -8.76 -14.78 15.53
CA PHE A 206 -7.49 -14.55 14.85
C PHE A 206 -6.51 -13.82 15.76
N GLY A 207 -5.27 -14.31 15.84
CA GLY A 207 -4.19 -13.66 16.58
C GLY A 207 -3.81 -12.29 16.00
N LEU A 208 -3.47 -11.36 16.89
CA LEU A 208 -3.12 -10.00 16.49
C LEU A 208 -1.65 -9.90 16.04
N VAL A 209 -1.44 -9.30 14.87
CA VAL A 209 -0.13 -9.01 14.30
C VAL A 209 0.45 -7.77 14.97
N ARG A 210 1.62 -7.90 15.57
CA ARG A 210 2.28 -6.78 16.25
C ARG A 210 3.07 -5.93 15.25
N ARG A 211 2.72 -4.65 15.15
CA ARG A 211 3.48 -3.62 14.45
C ARG A 211 3.80 -2.49 15.42
N SER A 212 4.88 -1.75 15.17
CA SER A 212 5.26 -0.57 15.96
C SER A 212 5.05 0.68 15.13
N LEU A 213 4.57 1.75 15.77
CA LEU A 213 4.52 3.07 15.14
C LEU A 213 5.94 3.54 14.83
N GLN A 214 6.14 4.02 13.61
CA GLN A 214 7.38 4.68 13.21
C GLN A 214 7.23 6.20 13.41
N ALA A 215 6.32 6.84 12.67
CA ALA A 215 5.96 8.25 12.80
C ALA A 215 4.54 8.52 12.26
N ASN A 216 3.81 9.50 12.80
CA ASN A 216 2.49 9.98 12.33
C ASN A 216 1.55 8.89 11.79
N GLU A 217 1.19 7.94 12.65
CA GLU A 217 0.27 6.83 12.33
C GLU A 217 0.76 5.85 11.24
N SER A 218 2.03 5.94 10.85
CA SER A 218 2.70 4.99 9.95
C SER A 218 3.25 3.77 10.68
N ILE A 219 3.13 2.61 10.00
CA ILE A 219 3.61 1.32 10.48
C ILE A 219 4.71 0.70 9.59
N GLY A 220 5.10 1.38 8.50
CA GLY A 220 6.02 0.84 7.49
C GLY A 220 5.42 -0.31 6.67
N ILE A 221 6.26 -1.24 6.21
CA ILE A 221 5.81 -2.39 5.40
C ILE A 221 4.92 -3.31 6.25
N LEU A 222 3.66 -3.44 5.84
CA LEU A 222 2.62 -4.21 6.54
C LEU A 222 2.81 -5.72 6.35
N ILE A 223 3.21 -6.15 5.17
CA ILE A 223 3.21 -7.56 4.79
C ILE A 223 4.48 -8.32 5.21
N ASP A 224 4.31 -9.59 5.56
CA ASP A 224 5.41 -10.55 5.43
C ASP A 224 5.47 -10.96 3.94
N PRO A 225 6.60 -10.77 3.23
CA PRO A 225 6.73 -11.16 1.83
C PRO A 225 6.38 -12.63 1.56
N ARG A 226 6.48 -13.51 2.56
CA ARG A 226 6.05 -14.90 2.47
C ARG A 226 4.55 -15.02 2.17
N HIS A 227 3.74 -14.11 2.71
CA HIS A 227 2.29 -14.19 2.55
C HIS A 227 1.83 -13.89 1.12
N GLU A 228 2.65 -13.25 0.28
CA GLU A 228 2.32 -13.04 -1.14
C GLU A 228 2.32 -14.32 -1.98
N GLY A 229 2.81 -15.45 -1.45
CA GLY A 229 2.85 -16.73 -2.18
C GLY A 229 2.00 -17.82 -1.56
N VAL A 230 1.14 -17.50 -0.57
CA VAL A 230 0.32 -18.49 0.17
C VAL A 230 -0.68 -19.22 -0.73
N ASP A 231 -1.08 -18.56 -1.81
CA ASP A 231 -2.06 -19.06 -2.77
C ASP A 231 -1.45 -19.82 -3.95
N LEU A 232 -0.12 -19.78 -4.09
CA LEU A 232 0.60 -20.33 -5.23
C LEU A 232 0.86 -21.83 -5.06
N HIS A 233 0.97 -22.54 -6.18
CA HIS A 233 1.25 -23.98 -6.18
C HIS A 233 2.62 -24.28 -5.53
N GLY A 234 2.62 -25.16 -4.53
CA GLY A 234 3.80 -25.47 -3.71
C GLY A 234 4.16 -24.38 -2.69
N GLY A 235 3.33 -23.34 -2.58
CA GLY A 235 3.45 -22.30 -1.58
C GLY A 235 4.62 -21.33 -1.80
N PRO A 236 4.85 -20.41 -0.85
CA PRO A 236 5.84 -19.36 -0.96
C PRO A 236 7.28 -19.88 -0.88
N ASP A 237 7.50 -21.08 -0.33
CA ASP A 237 8.84 -21.65 -0.16
C ASP A 237 9.54 -21.96 -1.50
N ASN A 238 8.77 -22.14 -2.59
CA ASN A 238 9.31 -22.25 -3.96
C ASN A 238 9.97 -20.95 -4.46
N TYR A 239 9.67 -19.82 -3.83
CA TYR A 239 10.15 -18.49 -4.21
C TYR A 239 11.15 -17.94 -3.20
N ARG A 240 11.73 -18.82 -2.36
CA ARG A 240 12.78 -18.45 -1.41
C ARG A 240 14.05 -18.04 -2.17
N ALA A 241 14.58 -16.87 -1.85
CA ALA A 241 15.84 -16.34 -2.35
C ALA A 241 16.91 -16.38 -1.24
N GLU A 242 18.16 -16.05 -1.58
CA GLU A 242 19.28 -15.97 -0.63
C GLU A 242 18.94 -15.12 0.61
N TYR A 243 18.18 -14.04 0.40
CA TYR A 243 17.65 -13.19 1.46
C TYR A 243 16.11 -13.17 1.36
N GLY A 244 15.43 -14.04 2.10
CA GLY A 244 13.95 -14.13 2.22
C GLY A 244 13.20 -14.57 0.96
N PHE A 245 12.19 -13.83 0.50
CA PHE A 245 11.27 -14.28 -0.57
C PHE A 245 11.22 -13.32 -1.77
N ASN A 246 11.07 -13.87 -2.98
CA ASN A 246 10.95 -13.12 -4.23
C ASN A 246 9.47 -12.83 -4.56
N ALA A 247 8.93 -11.78 -3.94
CA ALA A 247 7.55 -11.33 -4.14
C ALA A 247 7.20 -10.97 -5.60
N ARG A 248 8.19 -10.51 -6.38
CA ARG A 248 7.98 -10.21 -7.80
C ARG A 248 7.73 -11.49 -8.59
N ALA A 249 8.55 -12.51 -8.38
CA ALA A 249 8.36 -13.81 -9.02
C ALA A 249 7.01 -14.44 -8.63
N MET A 250 6.59 -14.30 -7.37
CA MET A 250 5.26 -14.74 -6.92
C MET A 250 4.12 -14.08 -7.72
N ARG A 251 4.21 -12.76 -7.95
CA ARG A 251 3.23 -12.02 -8.76
C ARG A 251 3.32 -12.34 -10.25
N GLU A 252 4.51 -12.63 -10.77
CA GLU A 252 4.74 -13.09 -12.15
C GLU A 252 4.14 -14.47 -12.41
N ASP A 253 4.24 -15.40 -11.46
CA ASP A 253 3.73 -16.75 -11.57
C ASP A 253 2.23 -16.87 -11.20
N ARG A 254 1.65 -15.85 -10.56
CA ARG A 254 0.20 -15.83 -10.27
C ARG A 254 -0.61 -15.73 -11.58
N PRO A 255 -1.58 -16.63 -11.82
CA PRO A 255 -2.46 -16.54 -12.97
C PRO A 255 -3.19 -15.20 -13.04
N ALA A 256 -3.37 -14.64 -14.23
CA ALA A 256 -4.06 -13.36 -14.40
C ALA A 256 -5.53 -13.40 -13.91
N GLN A 257 -6.15 -14.57 -13.87
CA GLN A 257 -7.49 -14.78 -13.34
C GLN A 257 -7.56 -14.67 -11.81
N GLN A 258 -6.41 -14.70 -11.11
CA GLN A 258 -6.35 -14.84 -9.66
C GLN A 258 -5.84 -13.56 -8.98
N GLY A 259 -6.59 -13.09 -7.99
CA GLY A 259 -6.15 -12.05 -7.06
C GLY A 259 -5.97 -12.58 -5.63
N LEU A 260 -5.10 -11.93 -4.85
CA LEU A 260 -4.95 -12.22 -3.42
C LEU A 260 -5.18 -10.96 -2.60
N LEU A 261 -6.17 -11.00 -1.71
CA LEU A 261 -6.39 -10.02 -0.65
C LEU A 261 -5.81 -10.53 0.66
N LEU A 262 -5.03 -9.69 1.33
CA LEU A 262 -4.37 -9.97 2.60
C LEU A 262 -4.97 -9.08 3.69
N LEU A 263 -5.56 -9.70 4.71
CA LEU A 263 -6.11 -9.06 5.90
C LEU A 263 -5.14 -9.26 7.07
N TYR A 264 -4.75 -8.15 7.70
CA TYR A 264 -3.88 -8.15 8.88
C TYR A 264 -4.61 -7.53 10.06
N PRO A 265 -5.17 -8.34 10.98
CA PRO A 265 -5.65 -7.83 12.26
C PRO A 265 -4.46 -7.41 13.11
N LEU A 266 -4.23 -6.10 13.25
CA LEU A 266 -3.09 -5.54 13.97
C LEU A 266 -3.43 -5.34 15.46
N ASP A 267 -2.40 -5.54 16.28
CA ASP A 267 -2.45 -5.26 17.71
C ASP A 267 -2.59 -3.74 17.94
N PRO A 268 -3.68 -3.28 18.60
CA PRO A 268 -3.93 -1.86 18.81
C PRO A 268 -3.05 -1.25 19.91
N GLU A 269 -2.47 -2.04 20.82
CA GLU A 269 -1.76 -1.51 22.00
C GLU A 269 -0.45 -0.79 21.62
N PRO A 270 0.46 -1.37 20.81
CA PRO A 270 1.63 -0.63 20.32
C PRO A 270 1.26 0.55 19.41
N LEU A 271 0.08 0.49 18.78
CA LEU A 271 -0.46 1.54 17.89
C LEU A 271 -1.20 2.63 18.66
N ARG A 272 -1.45 2.45 19.96
CA ARG A 272 -2.25 3.35 20.80
C ARG A 272 -3.65 3.64 20.22
N ALA A 273 -4.21 2.67 19.49
CA ALA A 273 -5.49 2.82 18.83
C ALA A 273 -6.65 2.48 19.78
N PRO A 274 -7.75 3.25 19.81
CA PRO A 274 -8.86 3.08 20.74
C PRO A 274 -9.87 2.02 20.26
N THR A 275 -9.40 0.84 19.86
CA THR A 275 -10.21 -0.25 19.28
C THR A 275 -9.67 -1.62 19.71
N GLN A 276 -10.41 -2.69 19.45
CA GLN A 276 -9.99 -4.08 19.73
C GLN A 276 -8.88 -4.58 18.80
N ALA A 277 -8.84 -4.08 17.56
CA ALA A 277 -7.82 -4.37 16.56
C ALA A 277 -7.82 -3.28 15.49
N VAL A 278 -6.70 -3.09 14.80
CA VAL A 278 -6.65 -2.21 13.62
C VAL A 278 -6.51 -3.09 12.38
N LEU A 279 -7.37 -2.92 11.38
CA LEU A 279 -7.27 -3.71 10.16
C LEU A 279 -6.27 -3.07 9.19
N GLY A 280 -5.18 -3.79 8.88
CA GLY A 280 -4.31 -3.49 7.75
C GLY A 280 -4.69 -4.33 6.53
N LEU A 281 -4.58 -3.75 5.34
CA LEU A 281 -4.85 -4.42 4.07
C LEU A 281 -3.62 -4.42 3.16
N ALA A 282 -3.49 -5.50 2.40
CA ALA A 282 -2.62 -5.53 1.23
C ALA A 282 -3.21 -6.39 0.11
N LEU A 283 -2.80 -6.13 -1.11
CA LEU A 283 -3.17 -6.90 -2.29
C LEU A 283 -1.91 -7.44 -2.94
N SER A 284 -1.91 -8.69 -3.41
CA SER A 284 -0.85 -9.21 -4.27
C SER A 284 -1.46 -9.49 -5.64
N LEU A 285 -1.12 -8.65 -6.63
CA LEU A 285 -1.80 -8.63 -7.92
C LEU A 285 -0.94 -9.33 -8.99
N PRO A 286 -1.54 -10.17 -9.85
CA PRO A 286 -0.86 -10.80 -10.97
C PRO A 286 -0.53 -9.78 -12.06
N TRP A 287 0.22 -10.21 -13.06
CA TRP A 287 0.38 -9.44 -14.29
C TRP A 287 -0.82 -9.61 -15.21
N THR A 288 -1.53 -8.51 -15.46
CA THR A 288 -2.69 -8.42 -16.35
C THR A 288 -2.29 -7.84 -17.71
N THR A 289 -3.17 -7.99 -18.69
CA THR A 289 -2.96 -7.57 -20.08
C THR A 289 -2.68 -6.07 -20.23
N ASP A 290 -3.40 -5.22 -19.51
CA ASP A 290 -3.22 -3.76 -19.45
C ASP A 290 -1.86 -3.32 -18.85
N GLY A 291 -1.21 -4.20 -18.08
CA GLY A 291 0.16 -4.01 -17.62
C GLY A 291 1.21 -4.41 -18.65
N LYS A 292 0.93 -5.41 -19.49
CA LYS A 292 1.86 -5.94 -20.52
C LYS A 292 1.96 -5.04 -21.73
N GLU A 293 0.87 -4.37 -22.14
CA GLU A 293 0.86 -3.39 -23.23
C GLU A 293 1.78 -2.17 -22.97
N ARG A 294 2.25 -2.00 -21.73
CA ARG A 294 3.17 -0.92 -21.33
C ARG A 294 4.65 -1.22 -21.62
N PHE A 295 5.02 -2.47 -21.95
CA PHE A 295 6.39 -2.83 -22.38
C PHE A 295 6.59 -2.66 -23.90
N VAL A 296 6.05 -1.60 -24.51
CA VAL A 296 6.43 -1.25 -25.89
C VAL A 296 7.77 -0.51 -25.85
N VAL A 297 8.78 -1.25 -26.31
CA VAL A 297 10.16 -0.89 -26.63
C VAL A 297 10.29 0.56 -27.14
N ASN A 298 11.11 1.37 -26.46
CA ASN A 298 11.73 2.54 -27.08
C ASN A 298 12.51 2.07 -28.31
N ARG A 299 11.86 2.02 -29.49
CA ARG A 299 12.59 1.91 -30.76
C ARG A 299 13.34 3.21 -30.91
N GLY A 300 14.66 3.12 -30.76
CA GLY A 300 15.58 4.23 -30.86
C GLY A 300 15.24 5.16 -32.01
N VAL A 301 15.24 6.45 -31.71
CA VAL A 301 15.20 7.51 -32.70
C VAL A 301 16.31 7.24 -33.71
N ARG A 302 15.95 6.98 -34.97
CA ARG A 302 16.90 6.97 -36.06
C ARG A 302 17.44 8.38 -36.18
N HIS A 303 18.73 8.55 -35.88
CA HIS A 303 19.47 9.74 -36.27
C HIS A 303 19.48 9.82 -37.80
N GLY A 304 18.75 10.80 -38.33
CA GLY A 304 19.03 11.37 -39.65
C GLY A 304 20.09 12.45 -39.51
#